data_AF-A0A970Y6D0-F1
#
_entry.id   AF-A0A970Y6D0-F1
#
_cell.length_a   1.000
_cell.length_b   1.000
_cell.length_c   1.000
_cell.angle_alpha   90.00
_cell.angle_beta   90.00
_cell.angle_gamma   90.00
#
_symmetry.space_group_name_H-M   'P 1'
#
loop_
_entity.id
_entity.type
_entity.pdbx_description
1 polymer ?
#
loop_
_entity_poly.entity_id
_entity_poly.type
_entity_poly.pdbx_seq_one_letter_code
_entity_poly.pdbx_strand_id
1 'polypeptide(L)'
;MLERQQWMQRAGDYPRSDAAYFALLARAVFSAGLGPRVVEARWSGIMSGFRGLEPEAVAQMDAQDVSSLLADPGVIRNRRKIEAVVANASRFLDVVEEHGSFRRFLEELAPAHDFEAAAARLSELFVHLGPASAALFLYSAGWRPGVVDRGGVRAAA
;
A
#
# COMPACT_ATOMS: atom_id res chain seq x y z
N MET A 1 13.49 -12.34 -8.48
CA MET A 1 12.50 -11.43 -9.11
C MET A 1 11.11 -11.93 -8.72
N LEU A 2 10.28 -11.10 -8.07
CA LEU A 2 8.93 -11.51 -7.67
C LEU A 2 8.09 -11.79 -8.92
N GLU A 3 7.38 -12.92 -8.95
CA GLU A 3 6.42 -13.21 -10.02
C GLU A 3 5.30 -12.16 -10.00
N ARG A 4 5.03 -11.52 -11.15
CA ARG A 4 4.03 -10.45 -11.25
C ARG A 4 2.64 -11.00 -10.96
N GLN A 5 1.99 -10.44 -9.95
CA GLN A 5 0.62 -10.79 -9.58
C GLN A 5 -0.39 -9.92 -10.34
N GLN A 6 -1.62 -10.40 -10.51
CA GLN A 6 -2.67 -9.69 -11.27
C GLN A 6 -3.07 -8.33 -10.68
N TRP A 7 -2.89 -8.16 -9.37
CA TRP A 7 -3.23 -6.94 -8.63
C TRP A 7 -2.10 -5.90 -8.63
N MET A 8 -0.91 -6.25 -9.13
CA MET A 8 0.20 -5.32 -9.28
C MET A 8 0.00 -4.48 -10.54
N GLN A 9 0.12 -3.17 -10.40
CA GLN A 9 0.10 -2.28 -11.55
C GLN A 9 1.34 -2.46 -12.43
N ARG A 10 1.21 -2.10 -13.71
CA ARG A 10 2.38 -1.99 -14.61
C ARG A 10 3.14 -0.72 -14.27
N ALA A 11 4.39 -0.64 -14.73
CA ALA A 11 5.16 0.59 -14.60
C ALA A 11 4.43 1.76 -15.28
N GLY A 12 4.20 2.85 -14.54
CA GLY A 12 3.46 4.03 -15.02
C GLY A 12 1.92 3.89 -14.96
N ASP A 13 1.39 2.69 -14.73
CA ASP A 13 -0.02 2.52 -14.40
C ASP A 13 -0.19 2.75 -12.89
N TYR A 14 -0.89 3.79 -12.51
CA TYR A 14 -1.09 4.14 -11.10
C TYR A 14 -2.51 3.75 -10.63
N PRO A 15 -2.68 3.38 -9.35
CA PRO A 15 -4.00 3.27 -8.73
C PRO A 15 -4.85 4.53 -8.96
N ARG A 16 -6.15 4.35 -9.13
CA ARG A 16 -7.09 5.43 -9.50
C ARG A 16 -7.67 6.19 -8.31
N SER A 17 -7.45 5.72 -7.09
CA SER A 17 -7.95 6.33 -5.86
C SER A 17 -6.98 6.10 -4.70
N ASP A 18 -7.06 6.94 -3.67
CA ASP A 18 -6.25 6.82 -2.47
C ASP A 18 -6.59 5.52 -1.70
N ALA A 19 -7.85 5.11 -1.65
CA ALA A 19 -8.24 3.80 -1.11
C ALA A 19 -7.54 2.63 -1.82
N ALA A 20 -7.33 2.71 -3.14
CA ALA A 20 -6.60 1.67 -3.88
C ALA A 20 -5.09 1.66 -3.53
N TYR A 21 -4.49 2.81 -3.27
CA TYR A 21 -3.12 2.88 -2.73
C TYR A 21 -3.05 2.30 -1.32
N PHE A 22 -3.97 2.66 -0.44
CA PHE A 22 -4.02 2.14 0.92
C PHE A 22 -4.20 0.62 0.93
N ALA A 23 -5.04 0.07 0.05
CA ALA A 23 -5.20 -1.37 -0.11
C ALA A 23 -3.88 -2.06 -0.52
N LEU A 24 -3.10 -1.47 -1.43
CA LEU A 24 -1.77 -2.01 -1.77
C LEU A 24 -0.78 -1.92 -0.60
N LEU A 25 -0.83 -0.86 0.20
CA LEU A 25 0.01 -0.70 1.39
C LEU A 25 -0.33 -1.77 2.44
N ALA A 26 -1.63 -1.97 2.72
CA ALA A 26 -2.09 -3.03 3.61
C ALA A 26 -1.66 -4.41 3.11
N ARG A 27 -1.77 -4.67 1.80
CA ARG A 27 -1.29 -5.92 1.20
C ARG A 27 0.21 -6.12 1.38
N ALA A 28 1.01 -5.06 1.27
CA ALA A 28 2.45 -5.11 1.49
C ALA A 28 2.79 -5.43 2.95
N VAL A 29 2.09 -4.83 3.92
CA VAL A 29 2.19 -5.16 5.35
C VAL A 29 1.87 -6.63 5.61
N PHE A 30 0.75 -7.14 5.04
CA PHE A 30 0.38 -8.55 5.19
C PHE A 30 1.36 -9.51 4.52
N SER A 31 1.95 -9.11 3.39
CA SER A 31 2.92 -9.93 2.65
C SER A 31 4.28 -10.06 3.32
N ALA A 32 4.60 -9.25 4.34
CA ALA A 32 5.87 -9.36 5.06
C ALA A 32 6.07 -10.78 5.64
N GLY A 33 7.03 -11.53 5.10
CA GLY A 33 7.31 -12.92 5.53
C GLY A 33 6.26 -13.96 5.12
N LEU A 34 5.34 -13.64 4.20
CA LEU A 34 4.35 -14.57 3.65
C LEU A 34 4.45 -14.63 2.13
N GLY A 35 4.17 -15.81 1.56
CA GLY A 35 4.07 -15.96 0.12
C GLY A 35 2.79 -15.30 -0.45
N PRO A 36 2.81 -14.80 -1.69
CA PRO A 36 1.68 -14.07 -2.29
C PRO A 36 0.38 -14.89 -2.31
N ARG A 37 0.46 -16.22 -2.50
CA ARG A 37 -0.70 -17.13 -2.46
C ARG A 37 -1.42 -17.14 -1.12
N VAL A 38 -0.68 -17.00 -0.01
CA VAL A 38 -1.26 -17.00 1.35
C VAL A 38 -2.08 -15.73 1.56
N VAL A 39 -1.54 -14.58 1.13
CA VAL A 39 -2.24 -13.30 1.24
C VAL A 39 -3.45 -13.27 0.31
N GLU A 40 -3.30 -13.74 -0.93
CA GLU A 40 -4.40 -13.79 -1.90
C GLU A 40 -5.57 -14.64 -1.41
N ALA A 41 -5.28 -15.82 -0.83
CA ALA A 41 -6.30 -16.70 -0.27
C ALA A 41 -7.09 -16.09 0.90
N ARG A 42 -6.58 -15.02 1.52
CA ARG A 42 -7.23 -14.28 2.62
C ARG A 42 -7.71 -12.90 2.20
N TRP A 43 -7.48 -12.49 0.95
CA TRP A 43 -7.68 -11.10 0.54
C TRP A 43 -9.14 -10.66 0.62
N SER A 44 -10.09 -11.51 0.24
CA SER A 44 -11.52 -11.22 0.38
C SER A 44 -11.94 -11.01 1.84
N GLY A 45 -11.43 -11.84 2.75
CA GLY A 45 -11.65 -11.69 4.19
C GLY A 45 -11.01 -10.41 4.73
N ILE A 46 -9.80 -10.07 4.28
CA ILE A 46 -9.14 -8.80 4.64
C ILE A 46 -9.95 -7.60 4.16
N MET A 47 -10.38 -7.58 2.89
CA MET A 47 -11.22 -6.51 2.36
C MET A 47 -12.50 -6.35 3.20
N SER A 48 -13.20 -7.44 3.53
CA SER A 48 -14.42 -7.37 4.34
C SER A 48 -14.14 -6.94 5.79
N GLY A 49 -13.14 -7.54 6.44
CA GLY A 49 -12.83 -7.30 7.84
C GLY A 49 -12.31 -5.88 8.11
N PHE A 50 -11.62 -5.29 7.14
CA PHE A 50 -11.13 -3.91 7.21
C PHE A 50 -12.05 -2.92 6.45
N ARG A 51 -13.36 -3.16 6.43
CA ARG A 51 -14.37 -2.21 5.93
C ARG A 51 -14.08 -1.71 4.49
N GLY A 52 -13.69 -2.63 3.61
CA GLY A 52 -13.33 -2.34 2.22
C GLY A 52 -11.91 -1.80 2.02
N LEU A 53 -11.12 -1.68 3.10
CA LEU A 53 -9.87 -0.92 3.12
C LEU A 53 -10.08 0.55 2.73
N GLU A 54 -11.20 1.13 3.16
CA GLU A 54 -11.38 2.59 3.12
C GLU A 54 -10.58 3.20 4.29
N PRO A 55 -9.57 4.06 4.03
CA PRO A 55 -8.63 4.51 5.05
C PRO A 55 -9.33 5.25 6.20
N GLU A 56 -10.36 6.05 5.92
CA GLU A 56 -11.17 6.74 6.94
C GLU A 56 -11.87 5.74 7.86
N ALA A 57 -12.45 4.69 7.29
CA ALA A 57 -13.17 3.67 8.06
C ALA A 57 -12.22 2.81 8.91
N VAL A 58 -11.02 2.53 8.37
CA VAL A 58 -9.99 1.74 9.06
C VAL A 58 -9.31 2.54 10.17
N ALA A 59 -9.08 3.84 9.98
CA ALA A 59 -8.50 4.72 10.99
C ALA A 59 -9.38 4.86 12.25
N GLN A 60 -10.69 4.60 12.12
CA GLN A 60 -11.65 4.59 13.24
C GLN A 60 -11.79 3.23 13.92
N MET A 61 -11.00 2.22 13.54
CA MET A 61 -11.06 0.91 14.17
C MET A 61 -10.40 0.93 15.55
N ASP A 62 -11.01 0.26 16.51
CA ASP A 62 -10.55 0.23 17.90
C ASP A 62 -10.01 -1.14 18.34
N ALA A 63 -9.73 -1.30 19.64
CA ALA A 63 -9.24 -2.56 20.20
C ALA A 63 -10.25 -3.72 20.09
N GLN A 64 -11.55 -3.42 20.07
CA GLN A 64 -12.59 -4.41 19.89
C GLN A 64 -12.63 -4.90 18.45
N ASP A 65 -12.50 -3.99 17.47
CA ASP A 65 -12.37 -4.35 16.05
C ASP A 65 -11.13 -5.25 15.82
N VAL A 66 -9.98 -4.90 16.40
CA VAL A 66 -8.75 -5.72 16.33
C VAL A 66 -8.98 -7.11 16.93
N SER A 67 -9.69 -7.19 18.06
CA SER A 67 -9.99 -8.46 18.73
C SER A 67 -10.92 -9.34 17.89
N SER A 68 -11.93 -8.74 17.25
CA SER A 68 -12.82 -9.41 16.29
C SER A 68 -12.05 -9.97 15.10
N LEU A 69 -11.14 -9.19 14.49
CA LEU A 69 -10.30 -9.65 13.39
C LEU A 69 -9.37 -10.79 13.78
N LEU A 70 -8.89 -10.82 15.02
CA LEU A 70 -8.06 -11.92 15.52
C LEU A 70 -8.84 -13.21 15.72
N ALA A 71 -10.17 -13.15 15.87
CA ALA A 71 -11.03 -14.32 15.93
C ALA A 71 -11.46 -14.80 14.53
N ASP A 72 -11.43 -13.93 13.52
CA ASP A 72 -11.89 -14.23 12.16
C ASP A 72 -10.92 -15.14 11.39
N PRO A 73 -11.32 -16.37 10.98
CA PRO A 73 -10.49 -17.24 10.15
C PRO A 73 -10.34 -16.76 8.70
N GLY A 74 -11.15 -15.80 8.26
CA GLY A 74 -11.10 -15.17 6.94
C GLY A 74 -9.88 -14.27 6.74
N VAL A 75 -9.28 -13.77 7.81
CA VAL A 75 -8.11 -12.87 7.75
C VAL A 75 -6.82 -13.54 8.18
N ILE A 76 -5.70 -12.85 7.96
CA ILE A 76 -4.41 -13.23 8.54
C ILE A 76 -4.42 -12.78 10.00
N ARG A 77 -4.64 -13.74 10.92
CA ARG A 77 -4.72 -13.53 12.38
C ARG A 77 -3.34 -13.23 13.01
N ASN A 78 -2.72 -12.15 12.57
CA ASN A 78 -1.46 -11.63 13.09
C ASN A 78 -1.71 -10.25 13.71
N ARG A 79 -1.70 -10.19 15.04
CA ARG A 79 -2.02 -8.98 15.80
C ARG A 79 -1.21 -7.76 15.35
N ARG A 80 0.12 -7.91 15.24
CA ARG A 80 1.01 -6.81 14.86
C ARG A 80 0.71 -6.26 13.47
N LYS A 81 0.38 -7.12 12.51
CA LYS A 81 0.01 -6.70 11.15
C LYS A 81 -1.36 -6.02 11.11
N ILE A 82 -2.33 -6.53 11.86
CA ILE A 82 -3.66 -5.92 11.97
C ILE A 82 -3.55 -4.52 12.58
N GLU A 83 -2.90 -4.41 13.74
CA GLU A 83 -2.68 -3.13 14.43
C GLU A 83 -1.88 -2.15 13.56
N ALA A 84 -0.89 -2.64 12.81
CA ALA A 84 -0.15 -1.80 11.87
C ALA A 84 -1.01 -1.25 10.73
N VAL A 85 -1.93 -2.03 10.15
CA VAL A 85 -2.84 -1.54 9.11
C VAL A 85 -3.78 -0.46 9.67
N VAL A 86 -4.28 -0.63 10.89
CA VAL A 86 -5.10 0.39 11.57
C VAL A 86 -4.29 1.67 11.81
N ALA A 87 -3.09 1.57 12.39
CA ALA A 87 -2.23 2.72 12.64
C ALA A 87 -1.80 3.44 11.35
N ASN A 88 -1.50 2.66 10.30
CA ASN A 88 -1.13 3.21 9.01
C ASN A 88 -2.28 3.92 8.31
N ALA A 89 -3.54 3.59 8.61
CA ALA A 89 -4.68 4.28 8.02
C ALA A 89 -4.71 5.75 8.45
N SER A 90 -4.54 6.04 9.74
CA SER A 90 -4.44 7.41 10.23
C SER A 90 -3.26 8.15 9.60
N ARG A 91 -2.06 7.54 9.61
CA ARG A 91 -0.89 8.18 9.01
C ARG A 91 -1.03 8.40 7.49
N PHE A 92 -1.72 7.49 6.80
CA PHE A 92 -1.99 7.60 5.37
C PHE A 92 -2.91 8.79 5.09
N LEU A 93 -3.94 9.01 5.91
CA LEU A 93 -4.82 10.17 5.80
C LEU A 93 -4.07 11.48 6.03
N ASP A 94 -3.19 11.54 7.03
CA ASP A 94 -2.34 12.72 7.26
C ASP A 94 -1.51 13.05 6.01
N VAL A 95 -0.91 12.04 5.38
CA VAL A 95 -0.14 12.21 4.13
C VAL A 95 -1.02 12.68 2.97
N VAL A 96 -2.24 12.15 2.85
CA VAL A 96 -3.19 12.59 1.84
C VAL A 96 -3.60 14.05 2.08
N GLU A 97 -3.82 14.46 3.32
CA GLU A 97 -4.14 15.85 3.68
C GLU A 97 -2.97 16.80 3.39
N GLU A 98 -1.75 16.43 3.79
CA GLU A 98 -0.52 17.22 3.61
C GLU A 98 -0.21 17.49 2.12
N HIS A 99 -0.44 16.50 1.25
CA HIS A 99 -0.07 16.58 -0.18
C HIS A 99 -1.28 16.78 -1.12
N GLY A 100 -2.50 16.54 -0.65
CA GLY A 100 -3.76 16.57 -1.41
C GLY A 100 -4.13 15.27 -2.13
N SER A 101 -3.21 14.31 -2.25
CA SER A 101 -3.49 12.91 -2.64
C SER A 101 -2.26 12.03 -2.38
N PHE A 102 -2.46 10.73 -2.24
CA PHE A 102 -1.34 9.79 -2.06
C PHE A 102 -0.49 9.67 -3.33
N ARG A 103 -1.12 9.80 -4.51
CA ARG A 103 -0.39 9.84 -5.78
C ARG A 103 0.62 10.98 -5.82
N ARG A 104 0.19 12.20 -5.47
CA ARG A 104 1.07 13.37 -5.47
C ARG A 104 2.19 13.23 -4.45
N PHE A 105 1.90 12.68 -3.27
CA PHE A 105 2.93 12.32 -2.31
C PHE A 105 4.00 11.38 -2.91
N LEU A 106 3.60 10.35 -3.67
CA LEU A 106 4.56 9.45 -4.35
C LEU A 106 5.36 10.13 -5.47
N GLU A 107 4.79 11.13 -6.15
CA GLU A 107 5.48 11.95 -7.16
C GLU A 107 6.55 12.85 -6.50
N GLU A 108 6.34 13.27 -5.25
CA GLU A 108 7.23 14.14 -4.46
C GLU A 108 8.20 13.35 -3.54
N LEU A 109 8.02 12.02 -3.42
CA LEU A 109 8.64 11.17 -2.40
C LEU A 109 10.18 11.16 -2.41
N ALA A 110 10.78 11.17 -3.60
CA ALA A 110 12.22 11.09 -3.81
C ALA A 110 12.58 11.61 -5.20
N PRO A 111 13.86 11.99 -5.46
CA PRO A 111 14.33 12.21 -6.83
C PRO A 111 13.92 11.02 -7.71
N ALA A 112 13.44 11.31 -8.92
CA ALA A 112 12.77 10.35 -9.82
C ALA A 112 13.59 9.10 -10.24
N HIS A 113 14.77 8.88 -9.66
CA HIS A 113 15.69 7.79 -9.96
C HIS A 113 16.14 6.98 -8.71
N ASP A 114 15.76 7.34 -7.48
CA ASP A 114 16.23 6.63 -6.27
C ASP A 114 15.14 5.76 -5.61
N PHE A 115 15.13 4.48 -5.97
CA PHE A 115 14.15 3.51 -5.44
C PHE A 115 14.41 3.16 -3.97
N GLU A 116 15.68 3.08 -3.57
CA GLU A 116 16.04 2.69 -2.22
C GLU A 116 15.70 3.80 -1.23
N ALA A 117 15.97 5.06 -1.59
CA ALA A 117 15.55 6.21 -0.80
C ALA A 117 14.03 6.30 -0.67
N ALA A 118 13.28 6.06 -1.75
CA ALA A 118 11.82 6.03 -1.71
C ALA A 118 11.29 4.92 -0.77
N ALA A 119 11.86 3.71 -0.86
CA ALA A 119 11.49 2.60 0.01
C ALA A 119 11.85 2.87 1.48
N ALA A 120 13.01 3.47 1.74
CA ALA A 120 13.44 3.87 3.08
C ALA A 120 12.48 4.91 3.67
N ARG A 121 12.11 5.94 2.90
CA ARG A 121 11.19 6.98 3.33
C ARG A 121 9.81 6.43 3.71
N LEU A 122 9.28 5.51 2.91
CA LEU A 122 8.04 4.82 3.25
C LEU A 122 8.17 3.96 4.51
N SER A 123 9.32 3.32 4.72
CA SER A 123 9.58 2.50 5.91
C SER A 123 9.66 3.32 7.19
N GLU A 124 10.10 4.58 7.11
CA GLU A 124 10.08 5.53 8.23
C GLU A 124 8.66 6.00 8.55
N LEU A 125 7.82 6.16 7.52
CA LEU A 125 6.48 6.72 7.65
C LEU A 125 5.45 5.70 8.14
N PHE A 126 5.58 4.43 7.72
CA PHE A 126 4.55 3.42 7.94
C PHE A 126 5.05 2.26 8.80
N VAL A 127 4.22 1.88 9.77
CA VAL A 127 4.47 0.78 10.69
C VAL A 127 4.42 -0.56 9.95
N HIS A 128 5.35 -1.46 10.27
CA HIS A 128 5.46 -2.79 9.65
C HIS A 128 5.62 -2.78 8.12
N LEU A 129 6.05 -1.65 7.54
CA LEU A 129 6.37 -1.51 6.14
C LEU A 129 7.89 -1.41 5.94
N GLY A 130 8.66 -2.40 6.41
CA GLY A 130 10.12 -2.40 6.24
C GLY A 130 10.56 -2.39 4.76
N PRO A 131 11.86 -2.20 4.46
CA PRO A 131 12.34 -1.88 3.11
C PRO A 131 11.85 -2.83 2.00
N ALA A 132 11.80 -4.15 2.27
CA ALA A 132 11.30 -5.12 1.30
C ALA A 132 9.78 -4.99 1.05
N SER A 133 8.99 -4.69 2.08
CA SER A 133 7.55 -4.44 1.95
C SER A 133 7.28 -3.10 1.30
N ALA A 134 8.04 -2.05 1.62
CA ALA A 134 7.98 -0.76 0.94
C ALA A 134 8.33 -0.89 -0.55
N ALA A 135 9.37 -1.66 -0.88
CA ALA A 135 9.72 -2.00 -2.25
C ALA A 135 8.59 -2.75 -2.97
N LEU A 136 7.97 -3.74 -2.31
CA LEU A 136 6.81 -4.44 -2.84
C LEU A 136 5.65 -3.48 -3.11
N PHE A 137 5.37 -2.55 -2.19
CA PHE A 137 4.35 -1.53 -2.34
C PHE A 137 4.64 -0.65 -3.57
N LEU A 138 5.83 -0.03 -3.67
CA LEU A 138 6.22 0.81 -4.80
C LEU A 138 6.12 0.03 -6.12
N TYR A 139 6.57 -1.23 -6.10
CA TYR A 139 6.48 -2.10 -7.26
C TYR A 139 5.01 -2.27 -7.69
N SER A 140 4.15 -2.56 -6.72
CA SER A 140 2.73 -2.86 -6.96
C SER A 140 1.91 -1.62 -7.32
N ALA A 141 2.33 -0.44 -6.88
CA ALA A 141 1.71 0.84 -7.19
C ALA A 141 2.14 1.43 -8.55
N GLY A 142 2.94 0.70 -9.32
CA GLY A 142 3.42 1.14 -10.64
C GLY A 142 4.56 2.17 -10.60
N TRP A 143 5.01 2.55 -9.40
CA TRP A 143 6.11 3.50 -9.21
C TRP A 143 7.44 2.85 -9.60
N ARG A 144 8.08 3.33 -10.67
CA ARG A 144 9.41 2.90 -11.12
C ARG A 144 10.26 4.12 -11.44
N PRO A 145 11.42 4.28 -10.79
CA PRO A 145 12.36 5.31 -11.16
C PRO A 145 12.85 5.08 -12.61
N GLY A 146 12.96 6.17 -13.38
CA GLY A 146 13.53 6.14 -14.74
C GLY A 146 12.65 5.58 -15.88
N VAL A 147 11.41 5.16 -15.63
CA VAL A 147 10.45 4.92 -16.72
C VAL A 147 9.85 6.27 -17.11
N VAL A 148 10.55 6.99 -17.99
CA VAL A 148 10.05 8.21 -18.63
C VAL A 148 8.70 7.89 -19.28
N ASP A 149 7.69 8.68 -18.94
CA ASP A 149 6.41 8.70 -19.62
C ASP A 149 6.63 8.81 -21.15
N ARG A 150 6.43 7.71 -21.89
CA ARG A 150 6.37 7.74 -23.36
C ARG A 150 4.96 8.11 -23.85
N GLY A 151 4.27 9.00 -23.13
CA GLY A 151 2.87 9.34 -23.39
C GLY A 151 2.52 10.83 -23.37
N GLY A 152 3.46 11.74 -23.08
CA GLY A 152 3.19 13.17 -22.95
C GLY A 152 3.74 14.02 -24.11
N VAL A 153 2.84 14.47 -24.99
CA VAL A 153 2.98 15.56 -25.99
C VAL A 153 3.79 15.24 -27.26
N ARG A 154 3.09 14.75 -28.29
CA ARG A 154 3.40 15.19 -29.67
C ARG A 154 2.91 16.63 -29.82
N ALA A 155 3.84 17.57 -29.80
CA ALA A 155 3.58 18.91 -30.29
C ALA A 155 3.28 18.80 -31.79
N ALA A 156 2.10 19.27 -32.20
CA ALA A 156 1.83 19.57 -33.58
C ALA A 156 2.72 20.75 -33.99
N ALA A 157 3.55 20.54 -35.00
CA ALA A 157 4.17 21.56 -35.83
C ALA A 157 4.05 21.10 -37.28
#